data_AF-A0A9D1YWW1-F1
#
_entry.id   AF-A0A9D1YWW1-F1
#
_cell.length_a   1.000
_cell.length_b   1.000
_cell.length_c   1.000
_cell.angle_alpha   90.00
_cell.angle_beta   90.00
_cell.angle_gamma   90.00
#
_symmetry.space_group_name_H-M   'P 1'
#
loop_
_entity.id
_entity.type
_entity.pdbx_description
1 polymer ?
#
loop_
_entity_poly.entity_id
_entity_poly.type
_entity_poly.pdbx_seq_one_letter_code
_entity_poly.pdbx_strand_id
1 'polypeptide(L)'
;MTKRNLRRIATAITASAAVIALAACSSGADGGDELETIRVGALPVPAGDMLQFVDENLAEEAGLSIEYVEFNDYNTPNPALTDGSTEANLFQNTDFMDTYNEQAGGDLVSIGDVYLPAAAFHSREYTSFDDLPDGATIAVPNDPTNEGRALKMLAAAGLIEATDDMHNLDGVTSNPRGFEFLEVENATLPLALDDADVAFVTAAFAIPAGLTAETAILTETEDSDYYNALVTTSDLADDPALQTLFELLTSQETADFINENWEGLIIPATGE
;
A
#
# COMPACT_ATOMS: atom_id res chain seq x y z
N MET A 1 18.32 -71.66 45.18
CA MET A 1 19.52 -70.79 45.13
C MET A 1 19.10 -69.50 44.42
N THR A 2 19.20 -68.27 44.92
CA THR A 2 19.72 -67.76 46.19
C THR A 2 19.11 -66.37 46.46
N LYS A 3 18.58 -66.23 47.67
CA LYS A 3 18.24 -65.06 48.50
C LYS A 3 18.76 -63.66 48.08
N ARG A 4 17.90 -62.65 48.24
CA ARG A 4 18.01 -61.54 49.23
C ARG A 4 16.70 -60.72 49.18
N ASN A 5 15.86 -60.71 50.22
CA ASN A 5 15.98 -59.94 51.48
C ASN A 5 16.02 -58.42 51.20
N LEU A 6 15.21 -57.54 51.81
CA LEU A 6 14.36 -57.61 53.00
C LEU A 6 13.65 -56.23 53.11
N ARG A 7 12.48 -56.20 53.78
CA ARG A 7 12.01 -55.08 54.66
C ARG A 7 11.55 -53.77 53.97
N ARG A 8 10.40 -53.16 54.25
CA ARG A 8 9.70 -52.99 55.55
C ARG A 8 8.29 -52.38 55.32
N ILE A 9 7.35 -52.87 56.15
CA ILE A 9 6.38 -52.11 56.97
C ILE A 9 5.22 -51.36 56.27
N ALA A 10 4.02 -51.90 56.55
CA ALA A 10 2.71 -51.27 56.47
C ALA A 10 2.61 -49.99 57.32
N THR A 11 1.71 -49.07 56.96
CA THR A 11 0.60 -48.58 57.81
C THR A 11 -0.18 -47.53 57.03
N ALA A 12 -1.47 -47.78 56.82
CA ALA A 12 -2.43 -46.80 56.33
C ALA A 12 -2.69 -45.74 57.42
N ILE A 13 -2.64 -44.46 57.05
CA ILE A 13 -3.26 -43.37 57.82
C ILE A 13 -4.11 -42.55 56.84
N THR A 14 -5.42 -42.78 56.91
CA THR A 14 -6.46 -41.85 56.48
C THR A 14 -6.48 -40.64 57.41
N ALA A 15 -6.37 -39.43 56.86
CA ALA A 15 -6.79 -38.20 57.53
C ALA A 15 -7.21 -37.13 56.50
N SER A 16 -8.53 -36.95 56.46
CA SER A 16 -9.39 -35.85 56.05
C SER A 16 -8.81 -34.48 55.66
N ALA A 17 -9.41 -33.97 54.57
CA ALA A 17 -9.97 -32.62 54.37
C ALA A 17 -9.05 -31.39 54.32
N ALA A 18 -9.02 -30.76 53.14
CA ALA A 18 -9.37 -29.35 52.96
C ALA A 18 -9.63 -29.08 51.46
N VAL A 19 -10.92 -28.94 51.10
CA VAL A 19 -11.34 -28.29 49.86
C VAL A 19 -11.07 -26.80 50.05
N ILE A 20 -10.08 -26.25 49.36
CA ILE A 20 -9.94 -24.80 49.25
C ILE A 20 -10.65 -24.39 47.97
N ALA A 21 -11.92 -24.02 48.12
CA ALA A 21 -12.59 -23.17 47.16
C ALA A 21 -11.94 -21.78 47.23
N LEU A 22 -11.11 -21.43 46.25
CA LEU A 22 -10.75 -20.03 45.99
C LEU A 22 -11.91 -19.39 45.23
N ALA A 23 -12.89 -18.93 45.98
CA ALA A 23 -13.76 -17.83 45.57
C ALA A 23 -13.45 -16.68 46.51
N ALA A 24 -12.69 -15.70 46.04
CA ALA A 24 -12.52 -14.42 46.70
C ALA A 24 -12.16 -13.34 45.68
N CYS A 25 -13.17 -12.52 45.37
CA CYS A 25 -13.16 -11.08 45.14
C CYS A 25 -12.13 -10.51 44.13
N SER A 26 -12.58 -10.03 42.96
CA SER A 26 -13.11 -8.66 42.80
C SER A 26 -12.16 -7.60 43.36
N SER A 27 -11.09 -7.35 42.61
CA SER A 27 -10.43 -6.04 42.53
C SER A 27 -10.76 -5.49 41.14
N GLY A 28 -11.51 -4.39 41.12
CA GLY A 28 -11.93 -3.74 39.88
C GLY A 28 -10.81 -3.01 39.17
N ALA A 29 -11.10 -2.73 37.89
CA ALA A 29 -10.51 -1.72 37.04
C ALA A 29 -8.99 -1.83 36.77
N ASP A 30 -8.66 -2.64 35.77
CA ASP A 30 -8.04 -2.13 34.54
C ASP A 30 -8.72 -2.88 33.39
N GLY A 31 -9.93 -2.43 33.06
CA GLY A 31 -10.54 -2.73 31.76
C GLY A 31 -10.19 -1.55 30.87
N GLY A 32 -8.95 -1.51 30.39
CA GLY A 32 -8.72 -0.82 29.13
C GLY A 32 -9.46 -1.66 28.09
N ASP A 33 -10.30 -1.02 27.28
CA ASP A 33 -10.87 -1.70 26.12
C ASP A 33 -9.69 -2.22 25.29
N GLU A 34 -9.64 -3.53 25.08
CA GLU A 34 -8.59 -4.15 24.26
C GLU A 34 -8.83 -3.70 22.82
N LEU A 35 -7.97 -2.80 22.32
CA LEU A 35 -8.07 -2.28 20.96
C LEU A 35 -7.94 -3.42 19.96
N GLU A 36 -8.74 -3.36 18.89
CA GLU A 36 -8.64 -4.30 17.78
C GLU A 36 -7.46 -3.92 16.88
N THR A 37 -6.46 -4.81 16.80
CA THR A 37 -5.26 -4.56 15.99
C THR A 37 -5.48 -5.00 14.54
N ILE A 38 -5.23 -4.09 13.60
CA ILE A 38 -5.27 -4.35 12.15
C ILE A 38 -3.86 -4.17 11.58
N ARG A 39 -3.31 -5.21 10.92
CA ARG A 39 -2.03 -5.09 10.21
C ARG A 39 -2.26 -4.61 8.80
N VAL A 40 -1.67 -3.47 8.44
CA VAL A 40 -1.86 -2.84 7.14
C VAL A 40 -0.53 -2.72 6.41
N GLY A 41 -0.45 -3.38 5.26
CA GLY A 41 0.71 -3.30 4.36
C GLY A 41 0.70 -2.01 3.55
N ALA A 42 1.78 -1.24 3.57
CA ALA A 42 1.87 0.00 2.79
C ALA A 42 3.32 0.34 2.40
N LEU A 43 3.46 1.23 1.42
CA LEU A 43 4.73 1.92 1.19
C LEU A 43 4.91 3.05 2.22
N PRO A 44 6.15 3.47 2.53
CA PRO A 44 6.41 4.51 3.52
C PRO A 44 5.64 5.82 3.27
N VAL A 45 5.65 6.30 2.04
CA VAL A 45 5.06 7.60 1.66
C VAL A 45 4.06 7.41 0.50
N PRO A 46 2.87 8.03 0.54
CA PRO A 46 2.27 8.69 1.71
C PRO A 46 1.55 7.72 2.65
N ALA A 47 1.29 6.49 2.21
CA ALA A 47 0.38 5.58 2.92
C ALA A 47 0.86 5.20 4.32
N GLY A 48 2.16 4.91 4.51
CA GLY A 48 2.74 4.65 5.82
C GLY A 48 2.62 5.86 6.76
N ASP A 49 2.83 7.08 6.26
CA ASP A 49 2.62 8.32 7.02
C ASP A 49 1.14 8.52 7.38
N MET A 50 0.22 8.22 6.46
CA MET A 50 -1.23 8.28 6.70
C MET A 50 -1.66 7.29 7.78
N LEU A 51 -1.19 6.04 7.71
CA LEU A 51 -1.51 5.00 8.69
C LEU A 51 -0.99 5.38 10.08
N GLN A 52 0.22 5.92 10.18
CA GLN A 52 0.77 6.44 11.43
C GLN A 52 -0.05 7.62 11.97
N PHE A 53 -0.43 8.58 11.12
CA PHE A 53 -1.29 9.69 11.52
C PHE A 53 -2.63 9.20 12.07
N VAL A 54 -3.29 8.27 11.38
CA VAL A 54 -4.58 7.71 11.82
C VAL A 54 -4.41 6.95 13.15
N ASP A 55 -3.37 6.12 13.29
CA ASP A 55 -3.11 5.37 14.52
C ASP A 55 -2.92 6.30 15.73
N GLU A 56 -2.07 7.31 15.57
CA GLU A 56 -1.68 8.21 16.65
C GLU A 56 -2.78 9.20 17.07
N ASN A 57 -3.72 9.52 16.17
CA ASN A 57 -4.65 10.63 16.38
C ASN A 57 -6.12 10.23 16.38
N LEU A 58 -6.50 9.14 15.70
CA LEU A 58 -7.92 8.83 15.41
C LEU A 58 -8.32 7.40 15.83
N ALA A 59 -7.42 6.42 15.70
CA ALA A 59 -7.75 5.00 15.83
C ALA A 59 -8.18 4.60 17.25
N GLU A 60 -7.51 5.11 18.29
CA GLU A 60 -7.80 4.75 19.69
C GLU A 60 -9.24 5.11 20.08
N GLU A 61 -9.74 6.28 19.67
CA GLU A 61 -11.13 6.70 19.94
C GLU A 61 -12.16 5.82 19.21
N ALA A 62 -11.76 5.21 18.09
CA ALA A 62 -12.55 4.27 17.32
C ALA A 62 -12.40 2.81 17.79
N GLY A 63 -11.57 2.54 18.81
CA GLY A 63 -11.34 1.19 19.34
C GLY A 63 -10.35 0.36 18.52
N LEU A 64 -9.55 0.99 17.65
CA LEU A 64 -8.58 0.36 16.77
C LEU A 64 -7.13 0.64 17.19
N SER A 65 -6.23 -0.26 16.78
CA SER A 65 -4.79 -0.02 16.73
C SER A 65 -4.26 -0.50 15.37
N ILE A 66 -3.46 0.31 14.70
CA ILE A 66 -2.95 0.01 13.36
C ILE A 66 -1.50 -0.44 13.46
N GLU A 67 -1.23 -1.67 13.05
CA GLU A 67 0.14 -2.17 12.88
C GLU A 67 0.57 -1.98 11.42
N TYR A 68 1.33 -0.92 11.17
CA TYR A 68 1.91 -0.65 9.84
C TYR A 68 3.01 -1.66 9.50
N VAL A 69 2.85 -2.34 8.36
CA VAL A 69 3.85 -3.24 7.78
C VAL A 69 4.43 -2.60 6.52
N GLU A 70 5.70 -2.18 6.62
CA GLU A 70 6.40 -1.49 5.54
C GLU A 70 6.82 -2.41 4.39
N PHE A 71 6.52 -1.97 3.17
CA PHE A 71 7.01 -2.55 1.91
C PHE A 71 7.72 -1.48 1.07
N ASN A 72 8.69 -1.90 0.26
CA ASN A 72 9.50 -1.00 -0.56
C ASN A 72 9.32 -1.22 -2.08
N ASP A 73 8.32 -2.02 -2.46
CA ASP A 73 8.01 -2.40 -3.84
C ASP A 73 6.51 -2.72 -3.98
N TYR A 74 6.03 -2.81 -5.23
CA TYR A 74 4.62 -3.08 -5.53
C TYR A 74 4.26 -4.57 -5.65
N ASN A 75 5.24 -5.48 -5.63
CA ASN A 75 5.02 -6.91 -5.87
C ASN A 75 4.82 -7.71 -4.57
N THR A 76 5.36 -7.23 -3.46
CA THR A 76 5.32 -7.92 -2.16
C THR A 76 4.01 -7.74 -1.35
N PRO A 77 3.32 -6.58 -1.36
CA PRO A 77 2.17 -6.38 -0.46
C PRO A 77 0.96 -7.29 -0.75
N ASN A 78 0.66 -7.59 -2.02
CA ASN A 78 -0.48 -8.44 -2.39
C ASN A 78 -0.31 -9.92 -1.96
N PRO A 79 0.86 -10.55 -2.17
CA PRO A 79 1.15 -11.85 -1.57
C PRO A 79 1.01 -11.88 -0.05
N ALA A 80 1.50 -10.84 0.66
CA ALA A 80 1.39 -10.75 2.11
C ALA A 80 -0.07 -10.61 2.59
N LEU A 81 -0.91 -9.92 1.82
CA LEU A 81 -2.35 -9.87 2.09
C LEU A 81 -3.01 -11.23 1.83
N THR A 82 -2.66 -11.89 0.71
CA THR A 82 -3.22 -13.19 0.30
C THR A 82 -2.90 -14.30 1.30
N ASP A 83 -1.71 -14.28 1.93
CA ASP A 83 -1.28 -15.30 2.89
C ASP A 83 -1.66 -14.99 4.35
N GLY A 84 -2.32 -13.84 4.60
CA GLY A 84 -2.77 -13.41 5.93
C GLY A 84 -1.68 -12.81 6.81
N SER A 85 -0.53 -12.43 6.23
CA SER A 85 0.49 -11.64 6.93
C SER A 85 0.01 -10.23 7.26
N THR A 86 -0.93 -9.68 6.49
CA THR A 86 -1.64 -8.42 6.75
C THR A 86 -3.15 -8.60 6.55
N GLU A 87 -3.97 -7.84 7.27
CA GLU A 87 -5.44 -7.82 7.10
C GLU A 87 -5.89 -6.91 5.95
N ALA A 88 -5.09 -5.88 5.65
CA ALA A 88 -5.33 -4.98 4.52
C ALA A 88 -4.01 -4.49 3.93
N ASN A 89 -4.08 -3.87 2.75
CA ASN A 89 -3.00 -3.05 2.22
C ASN A 89 -3.52 -1.72 1.66
N LEU A 90 -2.63 -0.74 1.60
CA LEU A 90 -2.89 0.61 1.13
C LEU A 90 -1.70 1.07 0.27
N PHE A 91 -1.68 0.65 -1.00
CA PHE A 91 -0.58 0.99 -1.92
C PHE A 91 -0.94 0.99 -3.40
N GLN A 92 -2.12 0.50 -3.77
CA GLN A 92 -2.49 0.16 -5.15
C GLN A 92 -3.88 0.70 -5.51
N ASN A 93 -4.12 0.90 -6.79
CA ASN A 93 -5.46 1.12 -7.34
C ASN A 93 -6.15 -0.22 -7.69
N THR A 94 -7.43 -0.12 -8.04
CA THR A 94 -8.27 -1.29 -8.37
C THR A 94 -7.76 -2.06 -9.60
N ASP A 95 -7.25 -1.39 -10.64
CA ASP A 95 -6.72 -2.06 -11.83
C ASP A 95 -5.49 -2.94 -11.52
N PHE A 96 -4.62 -2.48 -10.63
CA PHE A 96 -3.44 -3.25 -10.18
C PHE A 96 -3.87 -4.47 -9.34
N MET A 97 -4.88 -4.29 -8.48
CA MET A 97 -5.48 -5.38 -7.69
C MET A 97 -6.11 -6.44 -8.60
N ASP A 98 -6.91 -6.03 -9.59
CA ASP A 98 -7.56 -6.93 -10.54
C ASP A 98 -6.53 -7.70 -11.37
N THR A 99 -5.46 -7.02 -11.82
CA THR A 99 -4.34 -7.66 -12.51
C THR A 99 -3.68 -8.74 -11.63
N TYR A 100 -3.47 -8.47 -10.34
CA TYR A 100 -2.96 -9.46 -9.41
C TYR A 100 -3.92 -10.65 -9.24
N ASN A 101 -5.22 -10.38 -9.06
CA ASN A 101 -6.23 -11.44 -8.93
C ASN A 101 -6.24 -12.37 -10.17
N GLU A 102 -6.17 -11.81 -11.37
CA GLU A 102 -6.13 -12.57 -12.62
C GLU A 102 -4.86 -13.43 -12.74
N GLN A 103 -3.70 -12.89 -12.35
CA GLN A 103 -2.40 -13.55 -12.56
C GLN A 103 -2.05 -14.55 -11.44
N ALA A 104 -2.33 -14.20 -10.19
CA ALA A 104 -1.96 -14.99 -9.00
C ALA A 104 -3.12 -15.85 -8.48
N GLY A 105 -4.34 -15.68 -9.02
CA GLY A 105 -5.53 -16.37 -8.52
C GLY A 105 -5.96 -15.89 -7.14
N GLY A 106 -5.68 -14.62 -6.83
CA GLY A 106 -6.14 -13.94 -5.62
C GLY A 106 -7.64 -13.63 -5.65
N ASP A 107 -8.18 -13.29 -4.49
CA ASP A 107 -9.57 -12.88 -4.27
C ASP A 107 -9.61 -11.53 -3.53
N LEU A 108 -8.65 -10.67 -3.83
CA LEU A 108 -8.55 -9.35 -3.21
C LEU A 108 -9.72 -8.47 -3.67
N VAL A 109 -10.20 -7.63 -2.77
CA VAL A 109 -11.31 -6.70 -3.00
C VAL A 109 -10.99 -5.33 -2.43
N SER A 110 -11.44 -4.29 -3.13
CA SER A 110 -11.36 -2.91 -2.67
C SER A 110 -12.50 -2.62 -1.68
N ILE A 111 -12.17 -2.01 -0.53
CA ILE A 111 -13.15 -1.39 0.37
C ILE A 111 -13.56 -0.02 -0.17
N GLY A 112 -12.61 0.73 -0.74
CA GLY A 112 -12.86 2.01 -1.39
C GLY A 112 -11.57 2.80 -1.64
N ASP A 113 -11.68 3.81 -2.50
CA ASP A 113 -10.60 4.73 -2.84
C ASP A 113 -10.27 5.65 -1.67
N VAL A 114 -8.97 5.90 -1.44
CA VAL A 114 -8.47 6.67 -0.30
C VAL A 114 -7.69 7.89 -0.74
N TYR A 115 -6.76 7.75 -1.67
CA TYR A 115 -5.93 8.87 -2.15
C TYR A 115 -5.35 8.58 -3.53
N LEU A 116 -5.14 9.61 -4.33
CA LEU A 116 -4.39 9.54 -5.57
C LEU A 116 -2.94 9.98 -5.33
N PRO A 117 -1.96 9.06 -5.45
CA PRO A 117 -0.56 9.45 -5.59
C PRO A 117 -0.32 9.90 -7.03
N ALA A 118 -0.32 11.21 -7.26
CA ALA A 118 -0.14 11.76 -8.60
C ALA A 118 1.19 11.29 -9.19
N ALA A 119 1.17 10.92 -10.46
CA ALA A 119 2.37 10.57 -11.20
C ALA A 119 2.89 11.75 -12.02
N ALA A 120 4.18 11.73 -12.34
CA ALA A 120 4.76 12.67 -13.27
C ALA A 120 5.90 12.03 -14.07
N PHE A 121 6.13 12.57 -15.27
CA PHE A 121 7.39 12.38 -15.95
C PHE A 121 8.38 13.41 -15.43
N HIS A 122 9.53 12.92 -14.97
CA HIS A 122 10.63 13.71 -14.44
C HIS A 122 11.82 13.70 -15.40
N SER A 123 12.58 14.79 -15.37
CA SER A 123 13.84 14.93 -16.10
C SER A 123 14.81 15.76 -15.25
N ARG A 124 16.11 15.43 -15.36
CA ARG A 124 17.18 16.19 -14.70
C ARG A 124 17.83 17.24 -15.59
N GLU A 125 17.68 17.12 -16.91
CA GLU A 125 18.34 17.99 -17.90
C GLU A 125 17.35 18.87 -18.67
N TYR A 126 16.22 18.31 -19.08
CA TYR A 126 15.20 18.96 -19.89
C TYR A 126 14.05 19.48 -19.03
N THR A 127 13.43 20.57 -19.48
CA THR A 127 12.31 21.25 -18.80
C THR A 127 10.95 20.97 -19.42
N SER A 128 10.92 20.35 -20.60
CA SER A 128 9.69 19.98 -21.31
C SER A 128 9.99 18.85 -22.30
N PHE A 129 8.94 18.15 -22.75
CA PHE A 129 9.09 17.16 -23.81
C PHE A 129 9.54 17.76 -25.15
N ASP A 130 9.20 19.04 -25.43
CA ASP A 130 9.62 19.73 -26.64
C ASP A 130 11.14 19.95 -26.71
N ASP A 131 11.81 20.00 -25.55
CA ASP A 131 13.26 20.20 -25.45
C ASP A 131 14.07 18.91 -25.70
N LEU A 132 13.42 17.74 -25.68
CA LEU A 132 14.08 16.46 -25.88
C LEU A 132 14.64 16.33 -27.31
N PRO A 133 15.72 15.57 -27.53
CA PRO A 133 16.08 15.13 -28.87
C PRO A 133 15.11 14.07 -29.41
N ASP A 134 15.03 13.92 -30.73
CA ASP A 134 14.40 12.74 -31.31
C ASP A 134 15.22 11.49 -30.94
N GLY A 135 14.53 10.39 -30.63
CA GLY A 135 15.18 9.20 -30.08
C GLY A 135 15.49 9.26 -28.58
N ALA A 136 15.01 10.28 -27.85
CA ALA A 136 15.20 10.35 -26.40
C ALA A 136 14.67 9.08 -25.70
N THR A 137 15.38 8.68 -24.65
CA THR A 137 15.04 7.51 -23.84
C THR A 137 14.05 7.90 -22.74
N ILE A 138 12.91 7.22 -22.68
CA ILE A 138 11.88 7.41 -21.67
C ILE A 138 11.76 6.12 -20.84
N ALA A 139 12.13 6.19 -19.57
CA ALA A 139 11.89 5.12 -18.63
C ALA A 139 10.42 5.09 -18.20
N VAL A 140 9.79 3.93 -18.33
CA VAL A 140 8.38 3.68 -17.97
C VAL A 140 8.29 2.45 -17.05
N PRO A 141 7.22 2.31 -16.25
CA PRO A 141 7.00 1.12 -15.44
C PRO A 141 6.94 -0.15 -16.29
N ASN A 142 7.25 -1.29 -15.68
CA ASN A 142 7.20 -2.60 -16.34
C ASN A 142 6.03 -3.48 -15.86
N ASP A 143 5.08 -2.91 -15.13
CA ASP A 143 3.80 -3.54 -14.80
C ASP A 143 2.67 -2.99 -15.66
N PRO A 144 1.68 -3.82 -16.06
CA PRO A 144 0.67 -3.41 -17.04
C PRO A 144 -0.15 -2.17 -16.67
N THR A 145 -0.44 -1.99 -15.37
CA THR A 145 -1.25 -0.88 -14.89
C THR A 145 -0.51 0.45 -15.00
N ASN A 146 0.70 0.54 -14.45
CA ASN A 146 1.45 1.80 -14.46
C ASN A 146 2.14 2.07 -15.80
N GLU A 147 2.49 1.05 -16.58
CA GLU A 147 2.96 1.24 -17.95
C GLU A 147 1.85 1.84 -18.81
N GLY A 148 0.63 1.28 -18.73
CA GLY A 148 -0.55 1.85 -19.36
C GLY A 148 -0.82 3.30 -18.91
N ARG A 149 -0.70 3.60 -17.62
CA ARG A 149 -0.82 4.96 -17.06
C ARG A 149 0.17 5.93 -17.70
N ALA A 150 1.45 5.55 -17.77
CA ALA A 150 2.49 6.37 -18.37
C ALA A 150 2.21 6.64 -19.86
N LEU A 151 1.86 5.61 -20.62
CA LEU A 151 1.56 5.73 -22.05
C LEU A 151 0.30 6.56 -22.31
N LYS A 152 -0.76 6.41 -21.50
CA LYS A 152 -1.97 7.25 -21.58
C LYS A 152 -1.65 8.72 -21.35
N MET A 153 -0.77 9.04 -20.39
CA MET A 153 -0.32 10.42 -20.17
C MET A 153 0.46 10.98 -21.38
N LEU A 154 1.36 10.20 -21.99
CA LEU A 154 2.07 10.62 -23.21
C LEU A 154 1.12 10.83 -24.39
N ALA A 155 0.12 9.95 -24.55
CA ALA A 155 -0.90 10.05 -25.59
C ALA A 155 -1.79 11.28 -25.38
N ALA A 156 -2.22 11.55 -24.14
CA ALA A 156 -3.00 12.73 -23.78
C ALA A 156 -2.22 14.04 -24.06
N ALA A 157 -0.90 14.01 -23.91
CA ALA A 157 -0.01 15.12 -24.28
C ALA A 157 0.29 15.22 -25.79
N GLY A 158 -0.23 14.29 -26.62
CA GLY A 158 -0.01 14.27 -28.07
C GLY A 158 1.41 13.88 -28.50
N LEU A 159 2.18 13.26 -27.60
CA LEU A 159 3.58 12.84 -27.85
C LEU A 159 3.65 11.51 -28.60
N ILE A 160 2.66 10.65 -28.39
CA ILE A 160 2.43 9.38 -29.07
C ILE A 160 0.94 9.22 -29.41
N GLU A 161 0.60 8.25 -30.25
CA GLU A 161 -0.77 7.72 -30.35
C GLU A 161 -0.76 6.27 -29.86
N ALA A 162 -1.83 5.85 -29.20
CA ALA A 162 -1.98 4.50 -28.68
C ALA A 162 -3.46 4.08 -28.60
N THR A 163 -3.70 2.78 -28.45
CA THR A 163 -5.05 2.22 -28.31
C THR A 163 -5.69 2.57 -26.98
N ASP A 164 -7.02 2.69 -26.92
CA ASP A 164 -7.74 3.02 -25.68
C ASP A 164 -7.43 2.04 -24.53
N ASP A 165 -7.29 0.74 -24.84
CA ASP A 165 -6.99 -0.33 -23.88
C ASP A 165 -5.47 -0.63 -23.76
N MET A 166 -4.61 0.39 -23.87
CA MET A 166 -3.16 0.17 -23.76
C MET A 166 -2.75 -0.20 -22.33
N HIS A 167 -2.03 -1.31 -22.20
CA HIS A 167 -1.43 -1.78 -20.96
C HIS A 167 0.07 -2.09 -21.12
N ASN A 168 0.62 -1.90 -22.32
CA ASN A 168 2.03 -2.06 -22.62
C ASN A 168 2.40 -1.36 -23.95
N LEU A 169 3.69 -1.39 -24.31
CA LEU A 169 4.21 -0.82 -25.56
C LEU A 169 3.55 -1.35 -26.85
N ASP A 170 2.97 -2.56 -26.89
CA ASP A 170 2.28 -3.07 -28.09
C ASP A 170 1.03 -2.24 -28.42
N GLY A 171 0.49 -1.49 -27.45
CA GLY A 171 -0.61 -0.56 -27.64
C GLY A 171 -0.23 0.73 -28.37
N VAL A 172 1.06 1.04 -28.57
CA VAL A 172 1.53 2.28 -29.22
C VAL A 172 1.37 2.17 -30.74
N THR A 173 0.53 3.03 -31.32
CA THR A 173 0.22 3.04 -32.76
C THR A 173 1.00 4.08 -33.54
N SER A 174 1.52 5.13 -32.89
CA SER A 174 2.36 6.15 -33.50
C SER A 174 3.36 6.72 -32.50
N ASN A 175 4.63 6.80 -32.90
CA ASN A 175 5.72 7.42 -32.14
C ASN A 175 6.54 8.31 -33.10
N PRO A 176 6.05 9.52 -33.43
CA PRO A 176 6.61 10.34 -34.50
C PRO A 176 8.02 10.86 -34.23
N ARG A 177 8.39 10.98 -32.95
CA ARG A 177 9.72 11.41 -32.49
C ARG A 177 10.67 10.26 -32.21
N GLY A 178 10.21 9.02 -32.37
CA GLY A 178 11.01 7.82 -32.24
C GLY A 178 11.57 7.61 -30.83
N PHE A 179 10.86 8.01 -29.77
CA PHE A 179 11.28 7.78 -28.39
C PHE A 179 11.62 6.31 -28.14
N GLU A 180 12.69 6.06 -27.41
CA GLU A 180 13.10 4.72 -26.98
C GLU A 180 12.54 4.47 -25.57
N PHE A 181 11.66 3.47 -25.42
CA PHE A 181 11.08 3.15 -24.11
C PHE A 181 11.94 2.12 -23.37
N LEU A 182 12.25 2.42 -22.11
CA LEU A 182 12.95 1.53 -21.20
C LEU A 182 11.98 1.09 -20.10
N GLU A 183 11.56 -0.16 -20.11
CA GLU A 183 10.70 -0.73 -19.06
C GLU A 183 11.53 -1.02 -17.80
N VAL A 184 11.16 -0.38 -16.68
CA VAL A 184 11.87 -0.45 -15.40
C VAL A 184 10.89 -0.73 -14.27
N GLU A 185 11.32 -1.45 -13.25
CA GLU A 185 10.53 -1.66 -12.04
C GLU A 185 10.31 -0.33 -11.29
N ASN A 186 9.10 -0.13 -10.73
CA ASN A 186 8.68 1.17 -10.19
C ASN A 186 9.62 1.74 -9.12
N ALA A 187 10.08 0.93 -8.16
CA ALA A 187 11.00 1.38 -7.11
C ALA A 187 12.38 1.79 -7.68
N THR A 188 12.70 1.37 -8.91
CA THR A 188 13.96 1.70 -9.60
C THR A 188 13.83 2.92 -10.53
N LEU A 189 12.62 3.34 -10.92
CA LEU A 189 12.40 4.44 -11.85
C LEU A 189 13.09 5.77 -11.46
N PRO A 190 13.12 6.19 -10.18
CA PRO A 190 13.86 7.41 -9.80
C PRO A 190 15.37 7.34 -10.12
N LEU A 191 15.95 6.15 -10.05
CA LEU A 191 17.37 5.91 -10.37
C LEU A 191 17.59 5.80 -11.89
N ALA A 192 16.58 5.38 -12.65
CA ALA A 192 16.67 5.30 -14.11
C ALA A 192 16.95 6.67 -14.76
N LEU A 193 16.68 7.78 -14.08
CA LEU A 193 17.06 9.14 -14.49
C LEU A 193 18.58 9.37 -14.59
N ASP A 194 19.41 8.44 -14.12
CA ASP A 194 20.86 8.49 -14.34
C ASP A 194 21.24 8.11 -15.79
N ASP A 195 20.41 7.30 -16.45
CA ASP A 195 20.68 6.72 -17.78
C ASP A 195 19.62 7.07 -18.85
N ALA A 196 18.42 7.48 -18.45
CA ALA A 196 17.32 7.91 -19.32
C ALA A 196 17.15 9.43 -19.33
N ASP A 197 16.67 10.00 -20.43
CA ASP A 197 16.39 11.44 -20.54
C ASP A 197 15.18 11.85 -19.68
N VAL A 198 14.19 10.97 -19.57
CA VAL A 198 12.95 11.16 -18.82
C VAL A 198 12.56 9.86 -18.12
N ALA A 199 11.99 9.93 -16.92
CA ALA A 199 11.37 8.78 -16.26
C ALA A 199 9.98 9.11 -15.74
N PHE A 200 9.01 8.23 -15.97
CA PHE A 200 7.74 8.25 -15.25
C PHE A 200 7.97 7.81 -13.80
N VAL A 201 7.42 8.52 -12.82
CA VAL A 201 7.53 8.17 -11.40
C VAL A 201 6.23 8.56 -10.68
N THR A 202 5.70 7.64 -9.85
CA THR A 202 4.58 7.94 -8.96
C THR A 202 5.05 8.71 -7.73
N ALA A 203 4.19 9.53 -7.11
CA ALA A 203 4.53 10.30 -5.91
C ALA A 203 5.15 9.43 -4.78
N ALA A 204 4.70 8.18 -4.64
CA ALA A 204 5.22 7.24 -3.64
C ALA A 204 6.73 6.96 -3.77
N PHE A 205 7.28 7.00 -4.98
CA PHE A 205 8.72 6.84 -5.22
C PHE A 205 9.42 8.17 -5.52
N ALA A 206 8.71 9.16 -6.04
CA ALA A 206 9.26 10.49 -6.33
C ALA A 206 9.63 11.24 -5.04
N ILE A 207 8.74 11.22 -4.03
CA ILE A 207 8.95 11.96 -2.78
C ILE A 207 10.20 11.47 -2.03
N PRO A 208 10.38 10.15 -1.75
CA PRO A 208 11.58 9.67 -1.07
C PRO A 208 12.86 9.88 -1.88
N ALA A 209 12.77 9.92 -3.22
CA ALA A 209 13.89 10.19 -4.10
C ALA A 209 14.24 11.68 -4.22
N GLY A 210 13.46 12.57 -3.59
CA GLY A 210 13.67 14.02 -3.67
C GLY A 210 13.34 14.61 -5.04
N LEU A 211 12.50 13.95 -5.83
CA LEU A 211 11.98 14.49 -7.09
C LEU A 211 10.88 15.51 -6.76
N THR A 212 11.01 16.71 -7.32
CA THR A 212 10.14 17.84 -7.02
C THR A 212 9.45 18.35 -8.29
N ALA A 213 8.55 19.33 -8.11
CA ALA A 213 7.95 20.07 -9.22
C ALA A 213 8.98 20.71 -10.17
N GLU A 214 10.22 20.98 -9.72
CA GLU A 214 11.29 21.51 -10.58
C GLU A 214 11.79 20.46 -11.59
N THR A 215 11.68 19.18 -11.24
CA THR A 215 12.10 18.06 -12.10
C THR A 215 10.95 17.50 -12.92
N ALA A 216 9.70 17.78 -12.55
CA ALA A 216 8.52 17.32 -13.28
C ALA A 216 8.33 18.11 -14.57
N ILE A 217 8.19 17.41 -15.70
CA ILE A 217 8.00 18.01 -17.03
C ILE A 217 6.63 17.67 -17.64
N LEU A 218 5.91 16.71 -17.07
CA LEU A 218 4.51 16.40 -17.36
C LEU A 218 3.90 15.76 -16.11
N THR A 219 2.93 16.42 -15.50
CA THR A 219 2.27 15.95 -14.28
C THR A 219 0.87 15.45 -14.59
N GLU A 220 0.47 14.38 -13.93
CA GLU A 220 -0.89 13.89 -13.95
C GLU A 220 -1.86 14.89 -13.32
N THR A 221 -3.08 14.93 -13.85
CA THR A 221 -4.14 15.80 -13.34
C THR A 221 -5.03 15.07 -12.34
N GLU A 222 -5.82 15.83 -11.59
CA GLU A 222 -6.82 15.29 -10.64
C GLU A 222 -7.92 14.46 -11.32
N ASP A 223 -8.13 14.63 -12.64
CA ASP A 223 -8.96 13.76 -13.47
C ASP A 223 -8.18 12.45 -13.79
N SER A 224 -8.14 11.54 -12.82
CA SER A 224 -7.36 10.31 -12.86
C SER A 224 -8.12 9.14 -12.24
N ASP A 225 -8.05 7.97 -12.89
CA ASP A 225 -8.64 6.72 -12.42
C ASP A 225 -7.72 5.93 -11.46
N TYR A 226 -6.55 6.48 -11.10
CA TYR A 226 -5.49 5.76 -10.39
C TYR A 226 -5.46 6.04 -8.89
N TYR A 227 -6.61 6.30 -8.28
CA TYR A 227 -6.74 6.39 -6.83
C TYR A 227 -6.34 5.05 -6.20
N ASN A 228 -5.47 5.12 -5.20
CA ASN A 228 -5.15 4.00 -4.36
C ASN A 228 -6.29 3.73 -3.39
N ALA A 229 -6.63 2.45 -3.26
CA ALA A 229 -7.70 1.95 -2.43
C ALA A 229 -7.17 1.24 -1.18
N LEU A 230 -8.02 1.18 -0.15
CA LEU A 230 -7.84 0.22 0.93
C LEU A 230 -8.31 -1.14 0.41
N VAL A 231 -7.40 -2.10 0.32
CA VAL A 231 -7.67 -3.43 -0.25
C VAL A 231 -7.56 -4.49 0.83
N THR A 232 -8.47 -5.46 0.81
CA THR A 232 -8.47 -6.62 1.70
C THR A 232 -8.81 -7.90 0.93
N THR A 233 -8.93 -9.04 1.62
CA THR A 233 -9.42 -10.30 1.04
C THR A 233 -10.95 -10.34 1.04
N SER A 234 -11.56 -11.13 0.16
CA SER A 234 -13.02 -11.21 0.06
C SER A 234 -13.72 -11.61 1.38
N ASP A 235 -13.05 -12.42 2.21
CA ASP A 235 -13.56 -12.84 3.53
C ASP A 235 -13.60 -11.71 4.57
N LEU A 236 -12.83 -10.64 4.37
CA LEU A 236 -12.73 -9.48 5.25
C LEU A 236 -13.41 -8.22 4.68
N ALA A 237 -14.08 -8.31 3.53
CA ALA A 237 -14.70 -7.18 2.85
C ALA A 237 -15.68 -6.40 3.73
N ASP A 238 -16.48 -7.11 4.52
CA ASP A 238 -17.49 -6.55 5.43
C ASP A 238 -16.99 -6.48 6.89
N ASP A 239 -15.68 -6.62 7.13
CA ASP A 239 -15.11 -6.57 8.47
C ASP A 239 -15.32 -5.17 9.09
N PRO A 240 -15.99 -5.06 10.26
CA PRO A 240 -16.30 -3.75 10.84
C PRO A 240 -15.07 -2.91 11.15
N ALA A 241 -13.96 -3.52 11.56
CA ALA A 241 -12.74 -2.81 11.92
C ALA A 241 -12.09 -2.20 10.66
N LEU A 242 -12.09 -2.94 9.54
CA LEU A 242 -11.62 -2.41 8.26
C LEU A 242 -12.53 -1.32 7.67
N GLN A 243 -13.85 -1.42 7.86
CA GLN A 243 -14.78 -0.37 7.48
C GLN A 243 -14.53 0.91 8.29
N THR A 244 -14.32 0.78 9.61
CA THR A 244 -13.94 1.90 10.46
C THR A 244 -12.58 2.49 10.06
N LEU A 245 -11.58 1.66 9.75
CA LEU A 245 -10.29 2.15 9.24
C LEU A 245 -10.46 2.96 7.94
N PHE A 246 -11.30 2.49 7.01
CA PHE A 246 -11.60 3.23 5.78
C PHE A 246 -12.25 4.60 6.06
N GLU A 247 -13.22 4.66 6.98
CA GLU A 247 -13.83 5.93 7.42
C GLU A 247 -12.78 6.90 7.99
N LEU A 248 -11.83 6.40 8.80
CA LEU A 248 -10.77 7.24 9.36
C LEU A 248 -9.78 7.72 8.28
N LEU A 249 -9.41 6.86 7.35
CA LEU A 249 -8.51 7.18 6.23
C LEU A 249 -9.10 8.21 5.27
N THR A 250 -10.43 8.28 5.18
CA THR A 250 -11.18 9.21 4.32
C THR A 250 -11.80 10.39 5.10
N SER A 251 -11.48 10.52 6.40
CA SER A 251 -11.95 11.61 7.25
C SER A 251 -11.41 12.98 6.82
N GLN A 252 -12.09 14.06 7.24
CA GLN A 252 -11.63 15.42 6.97
C GLN A 252 -10.24 15.67 7.59
N GLU A 253 -9.99 15.12 8.78
CA GLU A 253 -8.71 15.22 9.49
C GLU A 253 -7.57 14.58 8.68
N THR A 254 -7.79 13.41 8.09
CA THR A 254 -6.80 12.76 7.21
C THR A 254 -6.64 13.52 5.90
N ALA A 255 -7.72 14.04 5.32
CA ALA A 255 -7.66 14.87 4.12
C ALA A 255 -6.87 16.18 4.36
N ASP A 256 -7.07 16.82 5.51
CA ASP A 256 -6.31 18.02 5.91
C ASP A 256 -4.83 17.69 6.09
N PHE A 257 -4.52 16.58 6.79
CA PHE A 257 -3.16 16.07 6.90
C PHE A 257 -2.51 15.85 5.52
N ILE A 258 -3.23 15.26 4.56
CA ILE A 258 -2.73 15.08 3.19
C ILE A 258 -2.41 16.42 2.53
N ASN A 259 -3.36 17.35 2.55
CA ASN A 259 -3.23 18.64 1.89
C ASN A 259 -2.08 19.49 2.48
N GLU A 260 -1.83 19.39 3.78
CA GLU A 260 -0.77 20.12 4.47
C GLU A 260 0.64 19.57 4.19
N ASN A 261 0.79 18.28 3.92
CA ASN A 261 2.11 17.64 3.83
C ASN A 261 2.64 17.50 2.39
N TRP A 262 1.79 17.48 1.37
CA TRP A 262 2.21 17.10 0.01
C TRP A 262 1.89 18.10 -1.11
N GLU A 263 1.38 19.29 -0.78
CA GLU A 263 1.21 20.41 -1.75
C GLU A 263 0.51 20.02 -3.07
N GLY A 264 -0.44 19.08 -3.02
CA GLY A 264 -1.18 18.58 -4.19
C GLY A 264 -0.55 17.42 -4.97
N LEU A 265 0.62 16.90 -4.55
CA LEU A 265 1.18 15.65 -5.09
C LEU A 265 0.39 14.42 -4.67
N ILE A 266 -0.25 14.50 -3.50
CA ILE A 266 -1.18 13.51 -2.99
C ILE A 266 -2.54 14.17 -2.88
N ILE A 267 -3.55 13.59 -3.52
CA ILE A 267 -4.92 14.12 -3.56
C ILE A 267 -5.81 13.17 -2.76
N PRO A 268 -6.44 13.61 -1.65
CA PRO A 268 -7.35 12.75 -0.91
C PRO A 268 -8.55 12.38 -1.78
N ALA A 269 -9.05 11.16 -1.65
CA ALA A 269 -10.38 10.83 -2.16
C ALA A 269 -11.39 11.68 -1.39
N THR A 270 -12.17 12.50 -2.08
CA THR A 270 -13.26 13.23 -1.42
C THR A 270 -14.37 12.23 -1.12
N GLY A 271 -14.63 11.97 0.15
CA GLY A 271 -15.81 11.20 0.55
C GLY A 271 -17.08 11.82 -0.04
N GLU A 272 -17.88 11.04 -0.76
CA GLU A 272 -19.23 11.46 -1.19
C GLU A 272 -20.22 11.51 -0.03
#